data_AF-A0A182NT37-F1
#
_entry.id   AF-A0A182NT37-F1
#
_cell.length_a   1.000
_cell.length_b   1.000
_cell.length_c   1.000
_cell.angle_alpha   90.00
_cell.angle_beta   90.00
_cell.angle_gamma   90.00
#
_symmetry.space_group_name_H-M   'P 1'
#
loop_
_entity.id
_entity.type
_entity.pdbx_description
1 polymer ?
#
loop_
_entity_poly.entity_id
_entity_poly.type
_entity_poly.pdbx_seq_one_letter_code
_entity_poly.pdbx_strand_id
1 'polypeptide(L)'
;MRMNKTAFFYILRKIRPRLPKKQKTNIIPEHRLMLTLRFLSTGLSFRALAYSFRISNQTVAVIIYQTCEAIWDTLKNIHMPSPTVQRFKQTAEEFERQCGFP
;
A
#
# COMPACT_ATOMS: atom_id res chain seq x y z
N MET A 1 9.80 -1.86 10.27
CA MET A 1 8.48 -1.85 10.95
C MET A 1 7.60 -2.96 10.40
N ARG A 2 6.96 -3.76 11.25
CA ARG A 2 6.03 -4.82 10.85
C ARG A 2 4.60 -4.32 10.97
N MET A 3 3.82 -4.39 9.90
CA MET A 3 2.41 -4.03 9.93
C MET A 3 1.63 -4.96 10.87
N ASN A 4 0.74 -4.40 11.69
CA ASN A 4 -0.18 -5.20 12.50
C ASN A 4 -1.19 -5.94 11.59
N LYS A 5 -1.58 -7.16 11.95
CA LYS A 5 -2.58 -7.97 11.24
C LYS A 5 -3.91 -7.22 11.08
N THR A 6 -4.33 -6.50 12.12
CA THR A 6 -5.59 -5.72 12.09
C THR A 6 -5.57 -4.64 11.01
N ALA A 7 -4.46 -3.93 10.88
CA ALA A 7 -4.27 -2.91 9.85
C ALA A 7 -4.26 -3.54 8.44
N PHE A 8 -3.60 -4.70 8.28
CA PHE A 8 -3.62 -5.43 7.01
C PHE A 8 -5.05 -5.79 6.58
N PHE A 9 -5.85 -6.39 7.48
CA PHE A 9 -7.23 -6.76 7.19
C PHE A 9 -8.14 -5.54 6.98
N TYR A 10 -7.89 -4.44 7.68
CA TYR A 10 -8.58 -3.17 7.45
C TYR A 10 -8.39 -2.69 6.01
N ILE A 11 -7.13 -2.66 5.52
CA ILE A 11 -6.83 -2.25 4.14
C ILE A 11 -7.47 -3.23 3.15
N LEU A 12 -7.27 -4.53 3.36
CA LEU A 12 -7.81 -5.57 2.49
C LEU A 12 -9.33 -5.46 2.32
N ARG A 13 -10.06 -5.25 3.43
CA ARG A 13 -11.51 -5.07 3.42
C ARG A 13 -11.92 -3.85 2.60
N LYS A 14 -11.16 -2.76 2.69
CA LYS A 14 -11.45 -1.51 1.98
C LYS A 14 -11.18 -1.62 0.48
N ILE A 15 -10.07 -2.25 0.08
CA ILE A 15 -9.68 -2.33 -1.34
C ILE A 15 -10.37 -3.47 -2.10
N ARG A 16 -10.84 -4.51 -1.42
CA ARG A 16 -11.48 -5.70 -2.03
C ARG A 16 -12.52 -5.39 -3.11
N PRO A 17 -13.45 -4.42 -2.93
CA PRO A 17 -14.45 -4.07 -3.94
C PRO A 17 -13.86 -3.52 -5.25
N ARG A 18 -12.65 -2.95 -5.19
CA ARG A 18 -11.95 -2.33 -6.32
C ARG A 18 -11.00 -3.30 -7.03
N LEU A 19 -10.70 -4.45 -6.43
CA LEU A 19 -9.84 -5.45 -7.05
C LEU A 19 -10.61 -6.21 -8.15
N PRO A 20 -9.97 -6.59 -9.27
CA PRO A 20 -10.68 -7.23 -10.37
C PRO A 20 -11.14 -8.65 -9.99
N LYS A 21 -12.43 -8.94 -10.23
CA LYS A 21 -13.08 -10.21 -9.85
C LYS A 21 -12.64 -11.42 -10.69
N LYS A 22 -12.21 -11.20 -11.94
CA LYS A 22 -11.73 -12.25 -12.85
C LYS A 22 -10.39 -11.83 -13.44
N GLN A 23 -9.37 -12.67 -13.26
CA GLN A 23 -8.06 -12.51 -13.91
C GLN A 23 -7.52 -13.88 -14.33
N LYS A 24 -6.67 -13.88 -15.36
CA LYS A 24 -6.01 -15.10 -15.86
C LYS A 24 -5.21 -15.82 -14.77
N THR A 25 -4.61 -15.06 -13.85
CA THR A 25 -3.90 -15.59 -12.70
C THR A 25 -4.81 -15.52 -11.48
N ASN A 26 -5.30 -16.68 -11.03
CA ASN A 26 -6.23 -16.85 -9.90
C ASN A 26 -5.55 -16.59 -8.54
N ILE A 27 -4.92 -15.42 -8.39
CA ILE A 27 -4.22 -15.01 -7.17
C ILE A 27 -5.22 -14.30 -6.26
N ILE A 28 -5.39 -14.82 -5.05
CA ILE A 28 -6.34 -14.30 -4.07
C ILE A 28 -6.00 -12.85 -3.65
N PRO A 29 -6.99 -12.01 -3.31
CA PRO A 29 -6.80 -10.61 -2.92
C PRO A 29 -5.74 -10.39 -1.82
N GLU A 30 -5.66 -11.29 -0.85
CA GLU A 30 -4.72 -11.28 0.26
C GLU A 30 -3.26 -11.32 -0.24
N HIS A 31 -2.97 -12.21 -1.18
CA HIS A 31 -1.63 -12.35 -1.77
C HIS A 31 -1.25 -11.14 -2.61
N ARG A 32 -2.23 -10.56 -3.33
CA ARG A 32 -2.01 -9.33 -4.10
C ARG A 32 -1.62 -8.16 -3.22
N LEU A 33 -2.34 -7.98 -2.11
CA LEU A 33 -2.04 -6.94 -1.13
C LEU A 33 -0.68 -7.18 -0.49
N MET A 34 -0.37 -8.41 -0.08
CA MET A 34 0.93 -8.75 0.50
C MET A 34 2.09 -8.44 -0.46
N LEU A 35 1.98 -8.85 -1.73
CA LEU A 35 2.99 -8.58 -2.76
C LEU A 35 3.20 -7.08 -2.94
N THR A 36 2.11 -6.31 -3.00
CA THR A 36 2.15 -4.87 -3.19
C THR A 36 2.73 -4.16 -1.98
N LEU A 37 2.36 -4.55 -0.76
CA LEU A 37 2.97 -3.99 0.46
C LEU A 37 4.46 -4.33 0.56
N ARG A 38 4.86 -5.54 0.12
CA ARG A 38 6.27 -5.90 0.04
C ARG A 38 7.02 -4.98 -0.93
N PHE A 39 6.45 -4.70 -2.10
CA PHE A 39 6.99 -3.72 -3.04
C PHE A 39 7.13 -2.33 -2.41
N LEU A 40 6.05 -1.77 -1.85
CA LEU A 40 6.03 -0.43 -1.25
C LEU A 40 6.98 -0.27 -0.05
N SER A 41 7.19 -1.34 0.73
CA SER A 41 8.07 -1.31 1.91
C SER A 41 9.54 -1.52 1.60
N THR A 42 9.88 -2.17 0.48
CA THR A 42 11.28 -2.55 0.18
C THR A 42 11.86 -1.85 -1.04
N GLY A 43 11.03 -1.33 -1.94
CA GLY A 43 11.48 -0.75 -3.21
C GLY A 43 12.13 -1.75 -4.16
N LEU A 44 11.96 -3.06 -3.94
CA LEU A 44 12.54 -4.10 -4.80
C LEU A 44 12.00 -4.01 -6.24
N SER A 45 12.86 -4.35 -7.20
CA SER A 45 12.44 -4.45 -8.60
C SER A 45 11.40 -5.55 -8.82
N PHE A 46 10.57 -5.41 -9.86
CA PHE A 46 9.58 -6.43 -10.20
C PHE A 46 10.21 -7.80 -10.49
N ARG A 47 11.44 -7.84 -11.05
CA ARG A 47 12.19 -9.09 -11.25
C ARG A 47 12.54 -9.78 -9.94
N ALA A 48 13.01 -9.03 -8.94
CA ALA A 48 13.35 -9.58 -7.63
C ALA A 48 12.10 -10.12 -6.91
N LEU A 49 10.98 -9.42 -7.03
CA LEU A 49 9.69 -9.87 -6.48
C LEU A 49 9.14 -11.08 -7.24
N ALA A 50 9.22 -11.10 -8.56
CA ALA A 50 8.84 -12.23 -9.40
C ALA A 50 9.56 -13.51 -9.00
N TYR A 51 10.88 -13.41 -8.79
CA TYR A 51 11.68 -14.52 -8.27
C TYR A 51 11.24 -14.96 -6.87
N SER A 52 11.07 -14.00 -5.94
CA SER A 52 10.72 -14.29 -4.54
C SER A 52 9.35 -14.95 -4.38
N PHE A 53 8.36 -14.51 -5.17
CA PHE A 53 6.99 -14.99 -5.10
C PHE A 53 6.67 -16.09 -6.12
N ARG A 54 7.64 -16.47 -6.97
CA ARG A 54 7.50 -17.47 -8.05
C ARG A 54 6.34 -17.15 -9.00
N ILE A 55 6.20 -15.87 -9.34
CA ILE A 55 5.18 -15.34 -10.24
C ILE A 55 5.88 -14.70 -11.44
N SER A 56 5.28 -14.73 -12.63
CA SER A 56 5.86 -14.08 -13.80
C SER A 56 6.06 -12.56 -13.56
N ASN A 57 7.15 -12.00 -14.11
CA ASN A 57 7.44 -10.58 -13.96
C ASN A 57 6.28 -9.67 -14.46
N GLN A 58 5.63 -10.06 -15.56
CA GLN A 58 4.48 -9.35 -16.10
C GLN A 58 3.29 -9.39 -15.14
N THR A 59 3.00 -10.55 -14.55
CA THR A 59 1.92 -10.70 -13.57
C THR A 59 2.20 -9.87 -12.31
N VAL A 60 3.44 -9.86 -11.80
CA VAL A 60 3.81 -9.03 -10.65
C VAL A 60 3.55 -7.55 -10.93
N ALA A 61 3.99 -7.04 -12.09
CA ALA A 61 3.74 -5.66 -12.48
C ALA A 61 2.24 -5.34 -12.50
N VAL A 62 1.43 -6.17 -13.17
CA VAL A 62 -0.03 -6.00 -13.25
C VAL A 62 -0.67 -5.97 -11.87
N ILE A 63 -0.29 -6.89 -10.97
CA ILE A 63 -0.82 -6.93 -9.61
C ILE A 63 -0.49 -5.66 -8.84
N ILE A 64 0.78 -5.23 -8.89
CA ILE A 64 1.24 -4.05 -8.15
C ILE A 64 0.49 -2.81 -8.64
N TYR A 65 0.40 -2.58 -9.95
CA TYR A 65 -0.31 -1.43 -10.49
C TYR A 65 -1.80 -1.40 -10.06
N GLN A 66 -2.53 -2.50 -10.28
CA GLN A 66 -3.95 -2.59 -9.93
C GLN A 66 -4.19 -2.42 -8.42
N THR A 67 -3.31 -2.99 -7.60
CA THR A 67 -3.48 -2.93 -6.16
C THR A 67 -3.11 -1.54 -5.63
N CYS A 68 -2.07 -0.89 -6.16
CA CYS A 68 -1.72 0.49 -5.83
C CYS A 68 -2.84 1.46 -6.19
N GLU A 69 -3.44 1.33 -7.38
CA GLU A 69 -4.61 2.13 -7.79
C GLU A 69 -5.78 1.93 -6.81
N ALA A 70 -6.13 0.67 -6.52
CA ALA A 70 -7.19 0.36 -5.56
C ALA A 70 -6.90 0.92 -4.15
N ILE A 71 -5.65 0.89 -3.69
CA ILE A 71 -5.22 1.49 -2.42
C ILE A 71 -5.41 3.01 -2.48
N TRP A 72 -4.91 3.66 -3.52
CA TRP A 72 -4.94 5.12 -3.66
C TRP A 72 -6.38 5.64 -3.68
N ASP A 73 -7.23 5.08 -4.55
CA ASP A 73 -8.61 5.52 -4.73
C ASP A 73 -9.50 5.27 -3.50
N THR A 74 -9.06 4.40 -2.60
CA THR A 74 -9.83 4.04 -1.41
C THR A 74 -9.32 4.73 -0.15
N LEU A 75 -8.00 4.84 0.02
CA LEU A 75 -7.39 5.34 1.25
C LEU A 75 -6.99 6.81 1.18
N LYS A 76 -6.74 7.39 0.00
CA LYS A 76 -6.33 8.79 -0.15
C LYS A 76 -7.27 9.73 0.61
N ASN A 77 -8.57 9.62 0.37
CA ASN A 77 -9.54 10.53 0.99
C ASN A 77 -9.70 10.33 2.51
N ILE A 78 -9.34 9.13 3.03
CA ILE A 78 -9.48 8.78 4.44
C ILE A 78 -8.24 9.24 5.22
N HIS A 79 -7.05 8.99 4.68
CA HIS A 79 -5.77 9.12 5.38
C HIS A 79 -4.89 10.26 4.84
N MET A 80 -5.19 10.81 3.67
CA MET A 80 -4.52 11.96 3.06
C MET A 80 -5.54 13.01 2.58
N PRO A 81 -6.39 13.56 3.47
CA PRO A 81 -7.24 14.68 3.11
C PRO A 81 -6.39 15.89 2.71
N SER A 82 -6.94 16.79 1.89
CA SER A 82 -6.26 18.01 1.47
C SER A 82 -5.69 18.74 2.69
N PRO A 83 -4.37 18.94 2.74
CA PRO A 83 -3.76 19.50 3.93
C PRO A 83 -4.06 21.00 3.99
N THR A 84 -4.43 21.48 5.17
CA THR A 84 -4.64 22.91 5.43
C THR A 84 -3.38 23.50 6.05
N VAL A 85 -3.16 24.81 5.88
CA VAL A 85 -2.03 25.52 6.49
C VAL A 85 -1.99 25.29 8.01
N GLN A 86 -3.16 25.25 8.66
CA GLN A 86 -3.26 24.97 10.09
C GLN A 86 -2.82 23.54 10.44
N ARG A 87 -3.25 22.52 9.69
CA ARG A 87 -2.81 21.13 9.90
C ARG A 87 -1.31 20.97 9.69
N PHE A 88 -0.76 21.65 8.71
CA PHE A 88 0.68 21.64 8.47
C PHE A 88 1.45 22.26 9.64
N LYS A 89 1.03 23.44 10.13
CA LYS A 89 1.64 24.07 11.32
C LYS A 89 1.57 23.15 12.54
N GLN A 90 0.40 22.59 12.83
CA GLN A 90 0.23 21.65 13.95
C GLN A 90 1.13 20.41 13.81
N THR A 91 1.25 19.85 12.60
CA THR A 91 2.10 18.69 12.36
C THR A 91 3.59 19.04 12.51
N ALA A 92 4.00 20.24 12.08
CA ALA A 92 5.36 20.72 12.25
C ALA A 92 5.71 20.96 13.72
N GLU A 93 4.82 21.62 14.48
CA GLU A 93 4.99 21.82 15.93
C GLU A 93 5.03 20.49 16.69
N GLU A 94 4.15 19.54 16.36
CA GLU A 94 4.16 18.19 16.95
C GLU A 94 5.46 17.45 16.65
N PHE A 95 5.91 17.52 15.40
CA PHE A 95 7.17 16.92 14.97
C PHE A 95 8.37 17.55 15.69
N GLU A 96 8.43 18.88 15.80
CA GLU A 96 9.49 19.61 16.50
C GLU A 96 9.58 19.18 17.98
N ARG A 97 8.44 19.10 18.68
CA ARG A 97 8.39 18.62 20.08
C ARG A 97 8.85 17.17 20.23
N GLN A 98 8.45 16.29 19.31
CA GLN A 98 8.73 14.86 19.44
C GLN A 98 10.12 14.46 18.96
N CYS A 99 10.65 15.17 17.96
CA CYS A 99 11.90 14.77 17.32
C CYS A 99 13.16 15.32 17.99
N GLY A 100 13.04 16.07 19.10
CA GLY A 100 14.21 16.56 19.84
C GLY A 100 15.21 17.24 18.91
N PHE A 101 14.71 17.99 17.92
CA PHE A 101 15.55 18.78 17.05
C PHE A 101 16.30 19.80 17.94
N PRO A 102 17.63 19.95 17.81
CA PRO A 102 18.38 20.92 18.59
C PRO A 102 17.95 22.35 18.29
#